data_AF-A0A699Q834-F1
#
_entry.id   AF-A0A699Q834-F1
#
_cell.length_a   1.000
_cell.length_b   1.000
_cell.length_c   1.000
_cell.angle_alpha   90.00
_cell.angle_beta   90.00
_cell.angle_gamma   90.00
#
_symmetry.space_group_name_H-M   'P 1'
#
loop_
_entity.id
_entity.type
_entity.pdbx_description
1 polymer ?
#
loop_
_entity_poly.entity_id
_entity_poly.type
_entity_poly.pdbx_seq_one_letter_code
_entity_poly.pdbx_strand_id
1 'polypeptide(L)'
;MGLLYPKDIGFKLTAFSDSNRAGCLDSRKSTSGGIQFLGGDKLVSWSSKKQDCTSMSSAEAEYVSLSACCAQVLWMRTKYLVRRLGMRCLTPAKLEALANESA
;
A
#
# COMPACT_ATOMS: atom_id res chain seq x y z
N MET A 1 -18.34 10.00 12.72
CA MET A 1 -17.93 10.65 11.46
C MET A 1 -17.73 9.57 10.41
N GLY A 2 -18.45 9.65 9.28
CA GLY A 2 -18.38 8.68 8.19
C GLY A 2 -17.62 9.25 6.99
N LEU A 3 -16.99 8.39 6.20
CA LEU A 3 -16.34 8.75 4.95
C LEU A 3 -17.29 8.37 3.80
N LEU A 4 -17.74 9.37 3.04
CA LEU A 4 -18.74 9.19 2.00
C LEU A 4 -18.05 8.90 0.66
N TYR A 5 -18.35 7.75 0.06
CA TYR A 5 -17.76 7.34 -1.20
C TYR A 5 -18.83 7.32 -2.31
N PRO A 6 -18.66 8.11 -3.39
CA PRO A 6 -19.54 8.04 -4.54
C PRO A 6 -19.35 6.70 -5.26
N LYS A 7 -20.46 6.03 -5.57
CA LYS A 7 -20.49 4.65 -6.11
C LYS A 7 -19.92 4.53 -7.54
N ASP A 8 -19.91 5.62 -8.30
CA ASP A 8 -19.62 5.62 -9.75
C ASP A 8 -18.29 6.25 -10.18
N ILE A 9 -17.51 6.82 -9.25
CA ILE A 9 -16.17 7.32 -9.59
C ILE A 9 -15.24 6.11 -9.60
N GLY A 10 -14.67 5.79 -10.76
CA GLY A 10 -13.77 4.65 -10.93
C GLY A 10 -12.81 4.49 -9.75
N PHE A 11 -12.85 3.33 -9.10
CA PHE A 11 -12.07 3.06 -7.87
C PHE A 11 -10.60 2.82 -8.19
N LYS A 12 -9.89 3.91 -8.49
CA LYS A 12 -8.44 3.93 -8.57
C LYS A 12 -7.86 3.99 -7.16
N LEU A 13 -7.38 2.84 -6.68
CA LEU A 13 -6.57 2.75 -5.46
C LEU A 13 -5.11 2.91 -5.87
N THR A 14 -4.48 3.97 -5.39
CA THR A 14 -3.06 4.27 -5.63
C THR A 14 -2.34 4.21 -4.30
N ALA A 15 -1.22 3.49 -4.25
CA ALA A 15 -0.43 3.39 -3.04
C ALA A 15 1.04 3.66 -3.35
N PHE A 16 1.69 4.37 -2.45
CA PHE A 16 3.12 4.66 -2.48
C PHE A 16 3.76 4.02 -1.27
N SER A 17 4.98 3.52 -1.44
CA SER A 17 5.80 2.96 -0.38
C SER A 17 7.17 3.59 -0.46
N ASP A 18 7.78 3.82 0.70
CA ASP A 18 9.15 4.29 0.83
C ASP A 18 9.81 3.58 2.01
N SER A 19 11.14 3.54 2.02
CA SER A 19 11.87 3.07 3.20
C SER A 19 13.18 3.80 3.38
N ASN A 20 13.53 4.10 4.63
CA ASN A 20 14.87 4.58 4.94
C ASN A 20 15.80 3.43 5.33
N ARG A 21 17.07 3.49 4.91
CA ARG A 21 18.10 2.53 5.36
C ARG A 21 18.68 2.96 6.69
N ALA A 22 18.71 2.05 7.66
CA ALA A 22 19.31 2.28 8.98
C ALA A 22 18.86 3.58 9.67
N GLY A 23 17.60 4.00 9.43
CA GLY A 23 17.07 5.28 9.93
C GLY A 23 17.01 5.39 11.46
N CYS A 24 17.03 4.25 12.17
CA CYS A 24 17.18 4.22 13.62
C CYS A 24 18.65 3.95 14.01
N LEU A 25 19.33 4.95 14.60
CA LEU A 25 20.73 4.83 15.03
C LEU A 25 20.96 3.70 16.05
N ASP A 26 20.03 3.53 16.98
CA ASP A 26 20.17 2.57 18.09
C ASP A 26 20.06 1.11 17.62
N SER A 27 19.10 0.82 16.74
CA SER A 27 18.84 -0.55 16.31
C SER A 27 19.31 -0.85 14.89
N ARG A 28 19.80 0.15 14.17
CA ARG A 28 20.13 0.11 12.73
C ARG A 28 19.00 -0.40 11.83
N LYS A 29 17.75 -0.37 12.32
CA LYS A 29 16.59 -0.86 11.56
C LYS A 29 16.06 0.22 10.65
N SER A 30 15.59 -0.21 9.49
CA SER A 30 14.91 0.61 8.50
C SER A 30 13.51 0.99 8.99
N THR A 31 12.95 2.06 8.44
CA THR A 31 11.57 2.51 8.67
C THR A 31 10.85 2.49 7.34
N SER A 32 9.76 1.74 7.26
CA SER A 32 8.87 1.71 6.10
C SER A 32 7.81 2.80 6.23
N GLY A 33 7.65 3.62 5.19
CA GLY A 33 6.56 4.55 5.00
C GLY A 33 5.58 4.02 3.95
N GLY A 34 4.29 4.33 4.11
CA GLY A 34 3.27 3.98 3.14
C GLY A 34 2.14 4.98 3.12
N ILE A 35 1.61 5.29 1.93
CA ILE A 35 0.50 6.21 1.74
C ILE A 35 -0.47 5.62 0.71
N GLN A 36 -1.77 5.64 0.99
CA GLN A 36 -2.81 5.10 0.13
C GLN A 36 -3.89 6.13 -0.17
N PHE A 37 -4.17 6.31 -1.46
CA PHE A 37 -5.18 7.19 -2.00
C PHE A 37 -6.30 6.41 -2.68
N LEU A 38 -7.54 6.88 -2.51
CA LEU A 38 -8.71 6.33 -3.20
C LEU A 38 -9.34 7.38 -4.11
N GLY A 39 -9.60 7.01 -5.38
CA GLY A 39 -10.18 7.93 -6.35
C GLY A 39 -9.21 9.03 -6.79
N GLY A 40 -7.89 8.78 -6.70
CA GLY A 40 -6.82 9.66 -7.19
C GLY A 40 -6.25 10.63 -6.16
N ASP A 41 -7.09 11.32 -5.40
CA ASP A 41 -6.70 12.47 -4.56
C ASP A 41 -7.04 12.32 -3.06
N LYS A 42 -7.94 11.40 -2.69
CA LYS A 42 -8.38 11.23 -1.29
C LYS A 42 -7.46 10.29 -0.53
N LEU A 43 -6.66 10.83 0.38
CA LEU A 43 -5.85 10.05 1.32
C LEU A 43 -6.77 9.26 2.26
N VAL A 44 -6.65 7.93 2.24
CA VAL A 44 -7.47 7.02 3.09
C VAL A 44 -6.66 6.34 4.19
N SER A 45 -5.35 6.18 4.00
CA SER A 45 -4.46 5.61 5.01
C SER A 45 -3.03 6.07 4.78
N TRP A 46 -2.31 6.24 5.88
CA TRP A 46 -0.87 6.44 5.90
C TRP A 46 -0.27 5.60 7.03
N SER A 47 1.00 5.22 6.88
CA SER A 47 1.75 4.51 7.91
C SER A 47 3.22 4.88 7.87
N SER A 48 3.84 4.88 9.04
CA SER A 48 5.28 4.91 9.21
C SER A 48 5.62 3.90 10.30
N LYS A 49 6.30 2.81 9.93
CA LYS A 49 6.57 1.68 10.82
C LYS A 49 8.03 1.29 10.74
N LYS A 50 8.69 1.21 11.90
CA LYS A 50 10.02 0.59 12.02
C LYS A 50 9.95 -0.88 11.61
N GLN A 51 10.84 -1.32 10.72
CA GLN A 51 10.90 -2.71 10.28
C GLN A 51 11.31 -3.62 11.45
N ASP A 52 10.76 -4.84 11.46
CA ASP A 52 11.03 -5.82 12.51
C ASP A 52 12.42 -6.46 12.34
N CYS A 53 12.89 -6.61 11.11
CA CYS A 53 14.24 -7.04 10.76
C CYS A 53 15.16 -5.85 10.39
N THR A 54 16.46 -6.08 10.46
CA THR A 54 17.48 -5.14 9.97
C THR A 54 17.79 -5.48 8.51
N SER A 55 17.52 -4.56 7.59
CA SER A 55 17.85 -4.74 6.17
C SER A 55 19.35 -4.53 5.95
N MET A 56 19.99 -5.39 5.16
CA MET A 56 21.42 -5.26 4.83
C MET A 56 21.68 -4.29 3.68
N SER A 57 20.66 -4.03 2.85
CA SER A 57 20.70 -3.09 1.73
C SER A 57 19.46 -2.18 1.69
N SER A 58 19.53 -1.09 0.92
CA SER A 58 18.37 -0.22 0.65
C SER A 58 17.32 -0.95 -0.19
N ALA A 59 17.73 -1.71 -1.20
CA ALA A 59 16.82 -2.48 -2.05
C ALA A 59 15.97 -3.49 -1.24
N GLU A 60 16.59 -4.16 -0.26
CA GLU A 60 15.87 -5.06 0.66
C GLU A 60 14.87 -4.29 1.52
N ALA A 61 15.27 -3.14 2.06
CA ALA A 61 14.38 -2.28 2.86
C ALA A 61 13.17 -1.81 2.04
N GLU A 62 13.40 -1.40 0.78
CA GLU A 62 12.37 -0.97 -0.15
C GLU A 62 11.43 -2.11 -0.48
N TYR A 63 11.97 -3.29 -0.80
CA TYR A 63 11.18 -4.48 -1.08
C TYR A 63 10.29 -4.89 0.10
N VAL A 64 10.83 -4.87 1.33
CA VAL A 64 10.05 -5.14 2.55
C VAL A 64 8.91 -4.12 2.70
N SER A 65 9.19 -2.82 2.49
CA SER A 65 8.16 -1.79 2.55
C SER A 65 7.07 -2.00 1.50
N LEU A 66 7.46 -2.30 0.25
CA LEU A 66 6.57 -2.52 -0.87
C LEU A 66 5.69 -3.74 -0.65
N SER A 67 6.25 -4.84 -0.12
CA SER A 67 5.49 -6.06 0.20
C SER A 67 4.37 -5.78 1.21
N ALA A 68 4.65 -5.00 2.25
CA ALA A 68 3.67 -4.61 3.25
C ALA A 68 2.60 -3.68 2.66
N CYS A 69 3.01 -2.73 1.81
CA CYS A 69 2.11 -1.83 1.09
C CYS A 69 1.13 -2.61 0.19
N CYS A 70 1.63 -3.58 -0.58
CA CYS A 70 0.82 -4.47 -1.42
C CYS A 70 -0.19 -5.29 -0.61
N ALA A 71 0.24 -5.84 0.54
CA ALA A 71 -0.67 -6.57 1.43
C ALA A 71 -1.81 -5.68 1.95
N GLN A 72 -1.51 -4.42 2.30
CA GLN A 72 -2.51 -3.47 2.76
C GLN A 72 -3.50 -3.08 1.65
N VAL A 73 -3.01 -2.84 0.43
CA VAL A 73 -3.83 -2.58 -0.76
C VAL A 73 -4.78 -3.75 -1.04
N LEU A 74 -4.27 -4.98 -0.99
CA LEU A 74 -5.07 -6.19 -1.24
C LEU A 74 -6.14 -6.39 -0.16
N TRP A 75 -5.79 -6.08 1.09
CA TRP A 75 -6.73 -6.12 2.21
C TRP A 75 -7.84 -5.07 2.08
N MET A 76 -7.51 -3.83 1.70
CA MET A 76 -8.50 -2.78 1.45
C MET A 76 -9.44 -3.17 0.31
N ARG A 77 -8.91 -3.70 -0.79
CA ARG A 77 -9.74 -4.19 -1.91
C ARG A 77 -10.68 -5.29 -1.47
N THR A 78 -10.15 -6.36 -0.87
CA THR A 78 -10.93 -7.57 -0.56
C THR A 78 -11.93 -7.34 0.58
N LYS A 79 -11.47 -6.75 1.69
CA LYS A 79 -12.27 -6.63 2.92
C LYS A 79 -13.18 -5.41 2.89
N TYR A 80 -12.71 -4.27 2.40
CA TYR A 80 -13.48 -3.02 2.42
C TYR A 80 -14.30 -2.82 1.14
N LEU A 81 -13.67 -2.85 -0.04
CA LEU A 81 -14.36 -2.51 -1.28
C LEU A 81 -15.33 -3.61 -1.73
N VAL A 82 -14.88 -4.87 -1.74
CA VAL A 82 -15.70 -6.01 -2.20
C VAL A 82 -16.71 -6.44 -1.13
N ARG A 83 -16.25 -6.80 0.07
CA ARG A 83 -17.14 -7.37 1.10
C ARG A 83 -18.05 -6.35 1.79
N ARG A 84 -17.59 -5.11 1.99
CA ARG A 84 -18.32 -4.13 2.81
C ARG A 84 -19.12 -3.13 1.98
N LEU A 85 -18.58 -2.67 0.87
CA LEU A 85 -19.22 -1.70 -0.02
C LEU A 85 -19.94 -2.36 -1.22
N GLY A 86 -19.81 -3.68 -1.39
CA GLY A 86 -20.46 -4.43 -2.47
C GLY A 86 -20.00 -4.02 -3.87
N MET A 87 -18.80 -3.44 -3.98
CA MET A 87 -18.29 -2.91 -5.24
C MET A 87 -17.59 -4.01 -6.04
N ARG A 88 -17.98 -4.16 -7.31
CA ARG A 88 -17.36 -5.11 -8.24
C ARG A 88 -16.24 -4.41 -8.98
N CYS A 89 -14.98 -4.55 -8.57
CA CYS A 89 -13.87 -4.05 -9.39
C CYS A 89 -12.58 -4.89 -9.29
N LEU A 90 -12.17 -5.33 -10.49
CA LEU A 90 -10.86 -5.79 -10.97
C LEU A 90 -10.40 -7.18 -10.50
N THR A 91 -10.48 -8.13 -11.44
CA THR A 91 -9.97 -9.49 -11.32
C THR A 91 -8.48 -9.49 -10.99
N PRO A 92 -7.98 -10.51 -10.26
CA PRO A 92 -6.55 -10.68 -9.94
C PRO A 92 -5.62 -10.50 -11.15
N ALA A 93 -6.07 -10.91 -12.33
CA ALA A 93 -5.36 -10.77 -13.60
C ALA A 93 -4.98 -9.31 -13.95
N LYS A 94 -5.80 -8.32 -13.59
CA LYS A 94 -5.55 -6.91 -13.91
C LYS A 94 -4.57 -6.25 -12.93
N LEU A 95 -4.37 -6.89 -11.78
CA LEU A 95 -3.34 -6.55 -10.79
C LEU A 95 -1.97 -7.09 -11.21
N GLU A 96 -1.93 -8.32 -11.71
CA GLU A 96 -0.73 -8.92 -12.32
C GLU A 96 -0.24 -8.09 -13.51
N ALA A 97 -1.15 -7.65 -14.38
CA ALA A 97 -0.81 -6.79 -15.51
C ALA A 97 -0.13 -5.46 -15.07
N LEU A 98 -0.66 -4.79 -14.05
CA LEU A 98 -0.08 -3.53 -13.54
C LEU A 98 1.26 -3.74 -12.81
N ALA A 99 1.44 -4.89 -12.15
CA ALA A 99 2.72 -5.25 -11.55
C ALA A 99 3.80 -5.53 -12.61
N ASN A 100 3.39 -6.11 -13.75
CA ASN A 100 4.29 -6.44 -14.86
C ASN A 100 4.56 -5.26 -15.82
N GLU A 101 3.72 -4.21 -15.80
CA GLU A 101 3.95 -2.97 -16.55
C GLU A 101 5.00 -2.04 -15.91
N SER A 102 5.44 -2.35 -14.69
CA SER A 102 6.44 -1.57 -13.94
C SER A 102 7.86 -2.17 -14.01
N ALA A 103 8.08 -3.17 -14.88
CA ALA A 103 9.35 -3.88 -15.08
C ALA A 103 10.02 -3.49 -16.41
#